data_AF-A0A2E2EUI1-F1
#
_entry.id   AF-A0A2E2EUI1-F1
#
_cell.length_a   1.000
_cell.length_b   1.000
_cell.length_c   1.000
_cell.angle_alpha   90.00
_cell.angle_beta   90.00
_cell.angle_gamma   90.00
#
_symmetry.space_group_name_H-M   'P 1'
#
loop_
_entity.id
_entity.type
_entity.pdbx_description
1 polymer ?
#
loop_
_entity_poly.entity_id
_entity_poly.type
_entity_poly.pdbx_seq_one_letter_code
_entity_poly.pdbx_strand_id
1 'polypeptide(L)'
;MQLFDFSLKFNGFDINKAKLALDNIQALHGDEFERYLNNKRKEIVAFHLENNSFYKSLGKNISLNDWDSVPVMTKRHLQQPLEQRLSNGYTKDAVYVNKTSGSSGYPFIFAKDKWCHALTWAEIMNR
;
A
#
# COMPACT_ATOMS: atom_id res chain seq x y z
N MET A 1 12.20 -1.41 -22.17
CA MET A 1 12.31 -1.42 -20.70
C MET A 1 13.41 -0.50 -20.16
N GLN A 2 14.64 -0.50 -20.69
CA GLN A 2 15.74 0.33 -20.13
C GLN A 2 15.46 1.84 -20.09
N LEU A 3 14.83 2.42 -21.12
CA LEU A 3 14.44 3.84 -21.14
C LEU A 3 13.35 4.17 -20.10
N PHE A 4 12.49 3.20 -19.79
CA PHE A 4 11.43 3.34 -18.79
C PHE A 4 11.96 3.15 -17.36
N ASP A 5 12.90 2.22 -17.16
CA ASP A 5 13.63 2.09 -15.90
C ASP A 5 14.44 3.36 -15.60
N PHE A 6 15.01 3.99 -16.62
CA PHE A 6 15.71 5.27 -16.49
C PHE A 6 14.76 6.40 -16.08
N SER A 7 13.57 6.49 -16.69
CA SER A 7 12.58 7.50 -16.28
C SER A 7 12.10 7.28 -14.85
N LEU A 8 11.88 6.04 -14.42
CA LEU A 8 11.51 5.73 -13.04
C LEU A 8 12.62 6.15 -12.05
N LYS A 9 13.87 5.78 -12.32
CA LYS A 9 15.01 6.17 -11.47
C LYS A 9 15.18 7.68 -11.40
N PHE A 10 15.04 8.37 -12.54
CA PHE A 10 15.13 9.83 -12.61
C PHE A 10 14.05 10.52 -11.77
N ASN A 11 12.86 9.92 -11.66
CA ASN A 11 11.77 10.43 -10.79
C ASN A 11 11.90 10.00 -9.31
N GLY A 12 13.02 9.35 -8.94
CA GLY A 12 13.33 8.92 -7.58
C GLY A 12 12.65 7.62 -7.17
N PHE A 13 12.21 6.79 -8.13
CA PHE A 13 11.70 5.45 -7.86
C PHE A 13 12.87 4.44 -7.89
N ASP A 14 13.09 3.75 -6.76
CA ASP A 14 14.14 2.72 -6.66
C ASP A 14 13.66 1.37 -7.23
N ILE A 15 13.54 1.33 -8.56
CA ILE A 15 13.02 0.15 -9.29
C ILE A 15 13.91 -1.09 -9.13
N ASN A 16 15.23 -0.91 -8.96
CA ASN A 16 16.14 -2.04 -8.76
C ASN A 16 15.89 -2.69 -7.40
N LYS A 17 15.78 -1.89 -6.33
CA LYS A 17 15.44 -2.38 -5.01
C LYS A 17 14.05 -3.02 -4.97
N ALA A 18 13.10 -2.48 -5.72
CA ALA A 18 11.76 -3.05 -5.84
C ALA A 18 11.76 -4.43 -6.52
N LYS A 19 12.51 -4.61 -7.62
CA LYS A 19 12.69 -5.91 -8.29
C LYS A 19 13.30 -6.93 -7.33
N LEU A 20 14.40 -6.58 -6.65
CA LEU A 20 15.03 -7.45 -5.66
C LEU A 20 14.08 -7.82 -4.51
N ALA A 21 13.29 -6.86 -4.02
CA ALA A 21 12.30 -7.12 -2.99
C ALA A 21 11.22 -8.09 -3.48
N LEU A 22 10.75 -7.96 -4.73
CA LEU A 22 9.79 -8.88 -5.34
C LEU A 22 10.38 -10.29 -5.47
N ASP A 23 11.61 -10.42 -6.00
CA ASP A 23 12.29 -11.71 -6.14
C ASP A 23 12.43 -12.41 -4.79
N ASN A 24 12.83 -11.68 -3.74
CA ASN A 24 12.94 -12.22 -2.39
C ASN A 24 11.59 -12.70 -1.83
N ILE A 25 10.49 -12.00 -2.15
CA ILE A 25 9.15 -12.41 -1.71
C ILE A 25 8.69 -13.65 -2.48
N GLN A 26 8.93 -13.71 -3.79
CA GLN A 26 8.54 -14.84 -4.65
C GLN A 26 9.33 -16.12 -4.34
N ALA A 27 10.53 -16.00 -3.78
CA ALA A 27 11.34 -17.13 -3.32
C ALA A 27 10.88 -17.73 -1.97
N LEU A 28 9.93 -17.10 -1.26
CA LEU A 28 9.41 -17.64 -0.01
C LEU A 28 8.43 -18.78 -0.26
N HIS A 29 8.54 -19.85 0.53
CA HIS A 29 7.68 -21.04 0.40
C HIS A 29 7.23 -21.58 1.76
N GLY A 30 6.11 -22.31 1.77
CA GLY A 30 5.58 -22.97 2.97
C GLY A 30 5.46 -22.05 4.19
N ASP A 31 6.00 -22.48 5.32
CA ASP A 31 5.92 -21.78 6.60
C ASP A 31 6.62 -20.41 6.60
N GLU A 32 7.63 -20.21 5.74
CA GLU A 32 8.33 -18.92 5.63
C GLU A 32 7.41 -17.86 5.02
N PHE A 33 6.67 -18.24 3.98
CA PHE A 33 5.70 -17.36 3.33
C PHE A 33 4.55 -17.00 4.28
N GLU A 34 4.00 -17.98 5.00
CA GLU A 34 2.94 -17.73 5.98
C GLU A 34 3.41 -16.78 7.10
N ARG A 35 4.63 -16.94 7.59
CA ARG A 35 5.21 -16.04 8.59
C ARG A 35 5.41 -14.63 8.05
N TYR A 36 5.93 -14.50 6.83
CA TYR A 36 6.07 -13.22 6.15
C TYR A 36 4.72 -12.51 6.02
N LEU A 37 3.70 -13.23 5.54
CA LEU A 37 2.35 -12.70 5.35
C LEU A 37 1.74 -12.23 6.67
N ASN A 38 1.82 -13.05 7.72
CA ASN A 38 1.30 -12.70 9.04
C ASN A 38 2.03 -11.51 9.66
N ASN A 39 3.35 -11.43 9.52
CA ASN A 39 4.12 -10.26 9.98
C ASN A 39 3.74 -8.99 9.21
N LYS A 40 3.63 -9.07 7.88
CA LYS A 40 3.25 -7.90 7.06
C LYS A 40 1.85 -7.40 7.38
N ARG A 41 0.89 -8.28 7.62
CA ARG A 41 -0.46 -7.93 8.10
C ARG A 41 -0.38 -7.10 9.39
N LYS A 42 0.37 -7.58 10.39
CA LYS A 42 0.54 -6.88 11.67
C LYS A 42 1.22 -5.52 11.51
N GLU A 43 2.30 -5.46 10.74
CA GLU A 43 3.04 -4.22 10.47
C GLU A 43 2.14 -3.16 9.82
N ILE A 44 1.35 -3.53 8.81
CA ILE A 44 0.45 -2.61 8.10
C ILE A 44 -0.63 -2.07 9.05
N VAL A 45 -1.28 -2.94 9.82
CA VAL A 45 -2.34 -2.54 10.75
C VAL A 45 -1.76 -1.64 11.85
N ALA A 46 -0.65 -2.05 12.47
CA ALA A 46 0.01 -1.26 13.52
C ALA A 46 0.40 0.14 13.02
N PHE A 47 1.01 0.21 11.83
CA PHE A 47 1.41 1.49 11.23
C PHE A 47 0.22 2.43 11.05
N HIS A 48 -0.91 1.94 10.53
CA HIS A 48 -2.10 2.77 10.32
C HIS A 48 -2.79 3.17 11.63
N LEU A 49 -2.85 2.30 12.62
CA LEU A 49 -3.42 2.64 13.94
C LEU A 49 -2.59 3.72 14.67
N GLU A 50 -1.28 3.72 14.47
CA GLU A 50 -0.38 4.72 15.05
C GLU A 50 -0.41 6.04 14.27
N ASN A 51 -0.39 5.98 12.94
CA ASN A 51 -0.08 7.14 12.11
C ASN A 51 -1.28 7.74 11.36
N ASN A 52 -2.49 7.21 11.51
CA ASN A 52 -3.63 7.68 10.74
C ASN A 52 -4.91 7.76 11.59
N SER A 53 -5.40 8.98 11.79
CA SER A 53 -6.58 9.23 12.63
C SER A 53 -7.85 8.56 12.09
N PHE A 54 -8.02 8.49 10.76
CA PHE A 54 -9.16 7.82 10.14
C PHE A 54 -9.12 6.31 10.41
N TYR A 55 -8.02 5.62 10.12
CA TYR A 55 -7.92 4.17 10.40
C TYR A 55 -7.98 3.86 11.89
N LYS A 56 -7.38 4.69 12.75
CA LYS A 56 -7.51 4.58 14.21
C LYS A 56 -8.96 4.70 14.68
N SER A 57 -9.76 5.54 14.03
CA SER A 57 -11.19 5.69 14.35
C SER A 57 -12.02 4.44 14.02
N LEU A 58 -11.65 3.72 12.96
CA LEU A 58 -12.27 2.45 12.57
C LEU A 58 -11.79 1.26 13.41
N GLY A 59 -10.53 1.30 13.84
CA GLY A 59 -9.86 0.16 14.46
C GLY A 59 -9.77 0.19 15.99
N LYS A 60 -10.71 0.84 16.69
CA LYS A 60 -10.66 1.03 18.15
C LYS A 60 -10.53 -0.27 18.96
N ASN A 61 -11.09 -1.37 18.45
CA ASN A 61 -11.14 -2.66 19.11
C ASN A 61 -10.26 -3.72 18.43
N ILE A 62 -9.33 -3.31 17.55
CA ILE A 62 -8.43 -4.23 16.87
C ILE A 62 -7.40 -4.77 17.85
N SER A 63 -7.19 -6.08 17.81
CA SER A 63 -6.06 -6.77 18.42
C SER A 63 -5.05 -7.15 17.32
N LEU A 64 -3.80 -6.72 17.46
CA LEU A 64 -2.74 -7.04 16.48
C LEU A 64 -2.41 -8.53 16.39
N ASN A 65 -2.85 -9.34 17.37
CA ASN A 65 -2.66 -10.79 17.36
C ASN A 65 -3.89 -11.56 16.87
N ASP A 66 -4.97 -10.86 16.54
CA ASP A 66 -6.22 -11.46 16.07
C ASP A 66 -6.66 -10.75 14.78
N TRP A 67 -6.43 -11.42 13.64
CA TRP A 67 -6.77 -10.86 12.33
C TRP A 67 -8.27 -10.64 12.17
N ASP A 68 -9.10 -11.47 12.80
CA ASP A 68 -10.56 -11.40 12.68
C ASP A 68 -11.14 -10.17 13.42
N SER A 69 -10.34 -9.54 14.29
CA SER A 69 -10.70 -8.26 14.90
C SER A 69 -10.62 -7.06 13.93
N VAL A 70 -9.97 -7.20 12.77
CA VAL A 70 -9.84 -6.13 11.77
C VAL A 70 -11.14 -5.99 10.97
N PRO A 71 -11.82 -4.82 11.03
CA PRO A 71 -13.12 -4.67 10.38
C PRO A 71 -13.01 -4.63 8.86
N VAL A 72 -13.98 -5.26 8.19
CA VAL A 72 -14.10 -5.19 6.73
C VAL A 72 -14.47 -3.76 6.31
N MET A 73 -13.59 -3.13 5.54
CA MET A 73 -13.83 -1.81 4.98
C MET A 73 -14.64 -1.89 3.69
N THR A 74 -15.34 -0.79 3.39
CA THR A 74 -16.14 -0.64 2.18
C THR A 74 -15.76 0.66 1.48
N LYS A 75 -16.12 0.77 0.20
CA LYS A 75 -15.89 1.99 -0.57
C LYS A 75 -16.48 3.24 0.10
N ARG A 76 -17.62 3.11 0.81
CA ARG A 76 -18.26 4.23 1.54
C ARG A 76 -17.38 4.79 2.64
N HIS A 77 -16.68 3.93 3.40
CA HIS A 77 -15.72 4.39 4.42
C HIS A 77 -14.60 5.25 3.81
N LEU A 78 -14.22 4.97 2.56
CA LEU A 78 -13.15 5.66 1.85
C LEU A 78 -13.63 6.88 1.04
N GLN A 79 -14.94 7.13 0.96
CA GLN A 79 -15.54 8.28 0.29
C GLN A 79 -15.42 9.54 1.15
N GLN A 80 -14.17 9.96 1.37
CA GLN A 80 -13.80 11.17 2.09
C GLN A 80 -12.53 11.76 1.44
N PRO A 81 -12.18 13.03 1.74
CA PRO A 81 -10.96 13.65 1.22
C PRO A 81 -9.73 12.76 1.37
N LEU A 82 -8.86 12.75 0.35
CA LEU A 82 -7.67 11.89 0.35
C LEU A 82 -6.74 12.25 1.52
N GLU A 83 -6.63 13.54 1.82
CA GLU A 83 -5.82 14.13 2.87
C GLU A 83 -6.18 13.56 4.26
N GLN A 84 -7.45 13.21 4.49
CA GLN A 84 -7.90 12.58 5.74
C GLN A 84 -7.55 11.09 5.82
N ARG A 85 -7.16 10.48 4.70
CA ARG A 85 -6.77 9.07 4.60
C ARG A 85 -5.26 8.87 4.47
N LEU A 86 -4.47 9.92 4.30
CA LEU A 86 -3.02 9.85 4.31
C LEU A 86 -2.52 9.72 5.76
N SER A 87 -1.57 8.81 5.99
CA SER A 87 -0.90 8.70 7.28
C SER A 87 0.05 9.89 7.50
N ASN A 88 0.38 10.17 8.76
CA ASN A 88 1.35 11.16 9.17
C ASN A 88 2.66 11.02 8.37
N GLY A 89 3.23 12.14 7.93
CA GLY A 89 4.43 12.16 7.09
C GLY A 89 4.17 12.04 5.58
N TYR A 90 2.94 11.77 5.16
CA TYR A 90 2.55 11.77 3.75
C TYR A 90 1.65 12.95 3.40
N THR A 91 2.00 13.67 2.35
CA THR A 91 1.21 14.77 1.80
C THR A 91 0.83 14.47 0.35
N LYS A 92 -0.21 15.14 -0.15
CA LYS A 92 -0.76 14.91 -1.49
C LYS A 92 0.22 15.22 -2.62
N ASP A 93 1.10 16.20 -2.40
CA ASP A 93 2.17 16.61 -3.33
C ASP A 93 3.36 15.65 -3.31
N ALA A 94 3.57 14.90 -2.23
CA ALA A 94 4.67 13.94 -2.08
C ALA A 94 4.30 12.50 -2.54
N VAL A 95 3.03 12.24 -2.86
CA VAL A 95 2.52 10.92 -3.26
C VAL A 95 1.94 10.94 -4.66
N TYR A 96 2.05 9.83 -5.37
CA TYR A 96 1.34 9.61 -6.62
C TYR A 96 -0.16 9.45 -6.34
N VAL A 97 -1.01 10.26 -6.97
CA VAL A 97 -2.47 10.19 -6.82
C VAL A 97 -3.11 9.79 -8.15
N ASN A 98 -4.02 8.83 -8.09
CA ASN A 98 -4.83 8.45 -9.24
C ASN A 98 -6.25 8.03 -8.79
N LYS A 99 -7.13 7.74 -9.75
CA LYS A 99 -8.50 7.31 -9.52
C LYS A 99 -8.83 6.09 -10.35
N THR A 100 -9.64 5.19 -9.81
CA THR A 100 -10.27 4.13 -10.59
C THR A 100 -11.67 4.58 -11.05
N SER A 101 -11.99 4.31 -12.32
CA SER A 101 -13.37 4.38 -12.80
C SER A 101 -14.14 3.19 -12.22
N GLY A 102 -15.29 3.47 -11.62
CA GLY A 102 -16.17 2.44 -11.09
C GLY A 102 -17.54 2.55 -11.72
N SER A 103 -18.21 1.40 -11.93
CA SER A 103 -19.59 1.31 -12.41
C SER A 103 -20.61 2.06 -11.54
N SER A 104 -20.24 2.36 -10.29
CA SER A 104 -21.04 3.13 -9.33
C SER A 104 -21.14 4.63 -9.62
N GLY A 105 -20.53 5.15 -10.70
CA GLY A 105 -20.52 6.60 -11.02
C GLY A 105 -19.59 7.46 -10.17
N TYR A 106 -19.22 7.01 -8.96
CA TYR A 106 -18.28 7.70 -8.08
C TYR A 106 -16.85 7.13 -8.22
N PRO A 107 -15.86 7.93 -8.67
CA PRO A 107 -14.47 7.49 -8.76
C PRO A 107 -13.88 7.23 -7.37
N PHE A 108 -13.02 6.22 -7.25
CA PHE A 108 -12.25 5.98 -6.02
C PHE A 108 -10.84 6.55 -6.19
N ILE A 109 -10.50 7.54 -5.36
CA ILE A 109 -9.17 8.18 -5.38
C ILE A 109 -8.25 7.43 -4.43
N PHE A 110 -7.05 7.08 -4.89
CA PHE A 110 -6.02 6.42 -4.09
C PHE A 110 -4.66 7.11 -4.27
N ALA A 111 -3.76 6.83 -3.32
CA ALA A 111 -2.39 7.33 -3.34
C ALA A 111 -1.39 6.17 -3.27
N LYS A 112 -0.19 6.39 -3.80
CA LYS A 112 0.98 5.52 -3.67
C LYS A 112 2.18 6.39 -3.34
N ASP A 113 2.96 5.99 -2.33
CA ASP A 113 4.30 6.56 -2.15
C ASP A 113 5.26 6.02 -3.22
N LYS A 114 6.49 6.56 -3.26
CA LYS A 114 7.47 6.17 -4.27
C LYS A 114 7.83 4.69 -4.19
N TRP A 115 7.92 4.13 -2.97
CA TRP A 115 8.24 2.72 -2.77
C TRP A 115 7.14 1.80 -3.31
N CYS A 116 5.88 2.03 -2.94
CA CYS A 116 4.73 1.30 -3.44
C CYS A 116 4.58 1.41 -4.97
N HIS A 117 4.87 2.60 -5.52
CA HIS A 117 4.85 2.80 -6.96
C HIS A 117 5.94 1.97 -7.66
N ALA A 118 7.16 1.94 -7.12
CA ALA A 118 8.25 1.13 -7.64
C ALA A 118 7.93 -0.38 -7.59
N LEU A 119 7.38 -0.88 -6.48
CA LEU A 119 6.93 -2.28 -6.35
C LEU A 119 5.83 -2.63 -7.35
N THR A 120 4.89 -1.71 -7.61
CA THR A 120 3.85 -1.91 -8.62
C THR A 120 4.47 -2.13 -10.00
N TRP A 121 5.47 -1.32 -10.38
CA TRP A 121 6.13 -1.46 -11.67
C TRP A 121 6.99 -2.72 -11.75
N ALA A 122 7.68 -3.10 -10.66
CA ALA A 122 8.41 -4.35 -10.60
C ALA A 122 7.51 -5.55 -10.90
N GLU A 123 6.31 -5.59 -10.29
CA GLU A 123 5.30 -6.63 -10.54
C GLU A 123 4.78 -6.59 -11.99
N ILE A 124 4.46 -5.40 -12.53
CA ILE A 124 4.00 -5.27 -13.93
C ILE A 124 5.07 -5.76 -14.92
N MET A 125 6.34 -5.52 -14.63
CA MET A 125 7.47 -5.95 -15.46
C MET A 125 7.80 -7.45 -15.37
N ASN A 126 7.43 -8.09 -14.25
CA ASN A 126 7.64 -9.52 -14.02
C ASN A 126 6.57 -10.39 -14.68
N ARG A 127 5.44 -9.81 -15.08
CA ARG A 127 4.34 -10.44 -15.82
C ARG A 127 4.57 -10.40 -17.33
#